data_AF-A0A9E6Z4Q3-F1
#
_entry.id   AF-A0A9E6Z4Q3-F1
#
_cell.length_a   1.000
_cell.length_b   1.000
_cell.length_c   1.000
_cell.angle_alpha   90.00
_cell.angle_beta   90.00
_cell.angle_gamma   90.00
#
_symmetry.space_group_name_H-M   'P 1'
#
loop_
_entity.id
_entity.type
_entity.pdbx_description
1 polymer ?
#
loop_
_entity_poly.entity_id
_entity_poly.type
_entity_poly.pdbx_seq_one_letter_code
_entity_poly.pdbx_strand_id
1 'polypeptide(L)'
;MSVGSGQAGQPHQYRRITHVASPIDDHDAATKGYVDQDKHVQVKNLDDQVNKVNAMRMSTANARIHIPEGKSTAIGIGVGSYQQAKATTLAVKQRGPGRFNGLQLSGNFTLSNTGDKAGGAGIGYAF
;
A
#
# COMPACT_ATOMS: atom_id res chain seq x y z
N MET A 1 31.94 2.23 48.15
CA MET A 1 30.75 2.59 47.34
C MET A 1 29.52 2.43 48.22
N SER A 2 28.81 3.52 48.50
CA SER A 2 27.59 3.50 49.33
C SER A 2 26.39 3.33 48.41
N VAL A 3 25.69 2.20 48.52
CA VAL A 3 24.42 1.98 47.83
C VAL A 3 23.29 2.47 48.74
N GLY A 4 22.65 3.57 48.34
CA GLY A 4 21.53 4.17 49.08
C GLY A 4 20.30 3.27 49.02
N SER A 5 19.73 2.97 50.19
CA SER A 5 18.45 2.30 50.38
C SER A 5 17.31 3.12 49.78
N GLY A 6 16.61 2.57 48.79
CA GLY A 6 15.46 3.23 48.15
C GLY A 6 14.21 3.19 49.03
N GLN A 7 13.75 4.36 49.48
CA GLN A 7 12.39 4.54 49.99
C GLN A 7 11.43 4.80 48.82
N ALA A 8 10.39 3.97 48.71
CA ALA A 8 9.30 4.12 47.76
C ALA A 8 8.55 5.44 48.02
N GLY A 9 8.52 6.33 47.02
CA GLY A 9 7.75 7.59 47.06
C GLY A 9 8.51 8.87 46.68
N GLN A 10 9.80 8.80 46.36
CA GLN A 10 10.57 9.98 45.92
C GLN A 10 10.41 10.20 44.40
N PRO A 11 10.11 11.43 43.93
CA PRO A 11 10.07 11.71 42.50
C PRO A 11 11.41 11.34 41.89
N HIS A 12 11.41 10.54 40.81
CA HIS A 12 12.63 10.20 40.10
C HIS A 12 13.31 11.50 39.64
N GLN A 13 14.38 11.89 40.32
CA GLN A 13 15.24 12.99 39.90
C GLN A 13 16.00 12.53 38.65
N TYR A 14 15.42 12.76 37.48
CA TYR A 14 16.04 12.41 36.20
C TYR A 14 17.31 13.25 36.00
N ARG A 15 18.48 12.60 36.04
CA ARG A 15 19.74 13.25 35.64
C ARG A 15 19.85 13.20 34.13
N ARG A 16 19.87 14.38 33.49
CA ARG A 16 20.09 14.50 32.05
C ARG A 16 21.57 14.25 31.74
N ILE A 17 21.84 13.37 30.80
CA ILE A 17 23.17 13.20 30.20
C ILE A 17 23.17 14.02 28.89
N THR A 18 24.10 14.94 28.76
CA THR A 18 24.22 15.88 27.62
C THR A 18 25.64 15.84 27.05
N HIS A 19 25.83 16.34 25.82
CA HIS A 19 27.13 16.31 25.12
C HIS A 19 27.68 14.89 24.87
N VAL A 20 26.79 13.92 24.71
CA VAL A 20 27.14 12.56 24.26
C VAL A 20 27.43 12.63 22.76
N ALA A 21 28.56 12.06 22.34
CA ALA A 21 28.92 11.95 20.92
C ALA A 21 27.92 11.04 20.17
N SER A 22 27.85 11.17 18.84
CA SER A 22 27.06 10.23 18.04
C SER A 22 27.59 8.80 18.21
N PRO A 23 26.70 7.80 18.35
CA PRO A 23 27.12 6.41 18.48
C PRO A 23 27.78 5.92 17.18
N ILE A 24 28.81 5.10 17.32
CA ILE A 24 29.53 4.43 16.22
C ILE A 24 29.38 2.92 16.36
N ASP A 25 29.51 2.39 17.58
CA ASP A 25 29.42 0.96 17.88
C ASP A 25 28.06 0.59 18.51
N ASP A 26 27.67 -0.68 18.39
CA ASP A 26 26.37 -1.20 18.86
C ASP A 26 26.13 -1.07 20.38
N HIS A 27 27.19 -0.77 21.14
CA HIS A 27 27.15 -0.61 22.60
C HIS A 27 27.24 0.85 23.06
N ASP A 28 27.27 1.80 22.13
CA ASP A 28 27.30 3.22 22.44
C ASP A 28 25.96 3.75 22.93
N ALA A 29 26.01 4.81 23.74
CA ALA A 29 24.80 5.51 24.16
C ALA A 29 24.18 6.28 22.97
N ALA A 30 22.98 5.88 22.55
CA ALA A 30 22.27 6.56 21.48
C ALA A 30 21.86 8.00 21.88
N THR A 31 22.20 8.97 21.03
CA THR A 31 21.76 10.35 21.21
C THR A 31 20.32 10.52 20.73
N LYS A 32 19.60 11.52 21.26
CA LYS A 32 18.25 11.85 20.77
C LYS A 32 18.25 12.18 19.27
N GLY A 33 19.27 12.90 18.80
CA GLY A 33 19.41 13.24 17.38
C GLY A 33 19.56 12.02 16.49
N TYR A 34 20.38 11.04 16.90
CA TYR A 34 20.53 9.77 16.20
C TYR A 34 19.20 9.02 16.06
N VAL A 35 18.48 8.83 17.18
CA VAL A 35 17.20 8.12 17.19
C VAL A 35 16.12 8.85 16.37
N ASP A 36 16.05 10.18 16.47
CA ASP A 36 15.08 10.96 15.71
C ASP A 36 15.38 10.89 14.21
N GLN A 37 16.65 10.96 13.81
CA GLN A 37 17.05 10.85 12.41
C GLN A 37 16.71 9.48 11.83
N ASP A 38 17.06 8.39 12.53
CA ASP A 38 16.78 7.03 12.06
C ASP A 38 15.27 6.77 11.94
N LYS A 39 14.49 7.19 12.93
CA LYS A 39 13.02 7.12 12.88
C LYS A 39 12.47 7.99 11.75
N HIS A 40 13.01 9.18 11.54
CA HIS A 40 12.56 10.08 10.50
C HIS A 40 12.83 9.50 9.10
N VAL A 41 13.99 8.88 8.88
CA VAL A 41 14.31 8.18 7.62
C VAL A 41 13.34 7.01 7.38
N GLN A 42 13.05 6.22 8.41
CA GLN A 42 12.09 5.13 8.31
C GLN A 42 10.68 5.63 7.94
N VAL A 43 10.18 6.66 8.63
CA VAL A 43 8.86 7.24 8.35
C VAL A 43 8.79 7.83 6.95
N LYS A 44 9.83 8.54 6.50
CA LYS A 44 9.89 9.09 5.14
C LYS A 44 9.82 8.00 4.07
N ASN A 45 10.54 6.90 4.27
CA ASN A 45 10.49 5.76 3.34
C ASN A 45 9.09 5.15 3.28
N LEU A 46 8.39 5.07 4.43
CA LEU A 46 7.02 4.61 4.50
C LEU A 46 6.05 5.57 3.79
N ASP A 47 6.22 6.89 3.96
CA ASP A 47 5.39 7.90 3.30
C ASP A 47 5.52 7.81 1.77
N ASP A 48 6.74 7.64 1.26
CA ASP A 48 6.99 7.45 -0.18
C ASP A 48 6.33 6.16 -0.70
N GLN A 49 6.39 5.07 0.07
CA GLN A 49 5.69 3.82 -0.26
C GLN A 49 4.16 3.98 -0.26
N VAL A 50 3.60 4.64 0.74
CA VAL A 50 2.16 4.92 0.85
C VAL A 50 1.69 5.78 -0.32
N ASN A 51 2.44 6.83 -0.67
CA ASN A 51 2.15 7.69 -1.81
C ASN A 51 2.15 6.92 -3.13
N LYS A 52 3.15 6.04 -3.32
CA LYS A 52 3.23 5.17 -4.50
C LYS A 52 2.01 4.22 -4.59
N VAL A 53 1.65 3.57 -3.49
CA VAL A 53 0.48 2.67 -3.44
C VAL A 53 -0.82 3.42 -3.71
N ASN A 54 -1.00 4.60 -3.11
CA ASN A 54 -2.18 5.42 -3.35
C ASN A 54 -2.29 5.83 -4.82
N ALA A 55 -1.18 6.27 -5.42
CA ALA A 55 -1.15 6.64 -6.83
C ALA A 55 -1.46 5.44 -7.74
N MET A 56 -0.94 4.25 -7.43
CA MET A 56 -1.25 3.00 -8.14
C MET A 56 -2.73 2.62 -8.05
N ARG A 57 -3.31 2.64 -6.85
CA ARG A 57 -4.73 2.31 -6.65
C ARG A 57 -5.63 3.24 -7.46
N MET A 58 -5.30 4.53 -7.49
CA MET A 58 -6.03 5.52 -8.26
C MET A 58 -5.82 5.34 -9.78
N SER A 59 -4.60 5.05 -10.24
CA SER A 59 -4.35 4.80 -11.66
C SER A 59 -5.08 3.54 -12.15
N THR A 60 -5.10 2.46 -11.36
CA THR A 60 -5.91 1.27 -11.63
C THR A 60 -7.41 1.57 -11.63
N ALA A 61 -7.89 2.39 -10.69
CA ALA A 61 -9.29 2.84 -10.69
C ALA A 61 -9.63 3.64 -11.95
N ASN A 62 -8.73 4.52 -12.41
CA ASN A 62 -8.86 5.28 -13.65
C ASN A 62 -8.76 4.40 -14.90
N ALA A 63 -8.04 3.28 -14.82
CA ALA A 63 -7.91 2.30 -15.90
C ALA A 63 -9.10 1.31 -15.93
N ARG A 64 -10.09 1.46 -15.05
CA ARG A 64 -11.27 0.58 -15.05
C ARG A 64 -12.09 0.80 -16.30
N ILE A 65 -12.64 -0.31 -16.79
CA ILE A 65 -13.51 -0.33 -17.95
C ILE A 65 -14.89 -0.72 -17.48
N HIS A 66 -15.86 0.13 -17.78
CA HIS A 66 -17.25 -0.27 -17.70
C HIS A 66 -17.57 -1.13 -18.93
N ILE A 67 -17.75 -2.44 -18.76
CA ILE A 67 -18.27 -3.31 -19.82
C ILE A 67 -19.80 -3.32 -19.72
N PRO A 68 -20.53 -2.63 -20.62
CA PRO A 68 -21.97 -2.42 -20.49
C PRO A 68 -22.73 -3.72 -20.32
N GLU A 69 -23.69 -3.75 -19.40
CA GLU A 69 -24.60 -4.88 -19.24
C GLU A 69 -25.46 -5.03 -20.51
N GLY A 70 -25.45 -6.23 -21.10
CA GLY A 70 -26.09 -6.45 -22.40
C GLY A 70 -25.91 -7.89 -22.87
N LYS A 71 -26.64 -8.28 -23.92
CA LYS A 71 -26.73 -9.67 -24.42
C LYS A 71 -25.45 -10.20 -25.11
N SER A 72 -24.32 -9.52 -24.98
CA SER A 72 -23.11 -9.80 -25.78
C SER A 72 -21.89 -10.10 -24.92
N THR A 73 -21.02 -10.95 -25.46
CA THR A 73 -19.62 -11.07 -25.05
C THR A 73 -18.87 -9.79 -25.43
N ALA A 74 -17.99 -9.32 -24.57
CA ALA A 74 -17.24 -8.07 -24.76
C ALA A 74 -15.82 -8.18 -24.22
N ILE A 75 -14.92 -7.46 -24.86
CA ILE A 75 -13.53 -7.26 -24.44
C ILE A 75 -13.29 -5.75 -24.38
N GLY A 76 -12.61 -5.28 -23.35
CA GLY A 76 -12.21 -3.90 -23.22
C GLY A 76 -10.76 -3.77 -22.79
N ILE A 77 -10.09 -2.71 -23.27
CA ILE A 77 -8.77 -2.28 -22.78
C ILE A 77 -8.91 -0.85 -22.24
N GLY A 78 -8.36 -0.61 -21.04
CA GLY A 78 -8.48 0.64 -20.32
C GLY A 78 -7.09 1.06 -19.85
N VAL A 79 -6.79 2.34 -19.95
CA VAL A 79 -5.53 2.92 -19.47
C VAL A 79 -5.86 4.05 -18.51
N GLY A 80 -5.12 4.13 -17.42
CA GLY A 80 -5.33 5.13 -16.39
C GLY A 80 -3.99 5.66 -15.91
N SER A 81 -3.94 6.96 -15.64
CA SER A 81 -2.79 7.59 -15.00
C SER A 81 -3.23 8.40 -13.80
N TYR A 82 -2.39 8.44 -12.78
CA TYR A 82 -2.53 9.32 -11.63
C TYR A 82 -1.15 9.63 -11.09
N GLN A 83 -0.81 10.92 -11.02
CA GLN A 83 0.56 11.37 -10.74
C GLN A 83 1.58 10.64 -11.65
N GLN A 84 2.59 9.99 -11.07
CA GLN A 84 3.60 9.23 -11.82
C GLN A 84 3.20 7.77 -12.09
N ALA A 85 2.09 7.29 -11.50
CA ALA A 85 1.61 5.93 -11.69
C ALA A 85 0.73 5.82 -12.94
N LYS A 86 0.92 4.73 -13.69
CA LYS A 86 0.14 4.36 -14.88
C LYS A 86 -0.31 2.91 -14.74
N ALA A 87 -1.53 2.62 -15.16
CA ALA A 87 -2.08 1.29 -15.19
C ALA A 87 -2.79 1.01 -16.52
N THR A 88 -2.73 -0.25 -16.95
CA THR A 88 -3.43 -0.77 -18.11
C THR A 88 -4.24 -1.99 -17.68
N THR A 89 -5.53 -1.97 -17.94
CA THR A 89 -6.47 -3.05 -17.64
C THR A 89 -6.97 -3.69 -18.92
N LEU A 90 -6.99 -5.01 -18.96
CA LEU A 90 -7.77 -5.81 -19.90
C LEU A 90 -8.97 -6.38 -19.14
N ALA A 91 -10.16 -6.27 -19.70
CA ALA A 91 -11.36 -6.87 -19.13
C ALA A 91 -12.10 -7.67 -20.20
N VAL A 92 -12.62 -8.81 -19.80
CA VAL A 92 -13.41 -9.71 -20.65
C VAL A 92 -14.72 -10.03 -19.96
N LYS A 93 -15.78 -10.17 -20.75
CA LYS A 93 -17.07 -10.69 -20.31
C LYS A 93 -17.59 -11.62 -21.38
N GLN A 94 -17.99 -12.81 -21.00
CA GLN A 94 -18.61 -13.80 -21.87
C GLN A 94 -19.99 -14.14 -21.35
N ARG A 95 -20.98 -14.16 -22.25
CA ARG A 95 -22.34 -14.63 -21.93
C ARG A 95 -22.55 -16.04 -22.46
N GLY A 96 -23.32 -16.84 -21.73
CA GLY A 96 -23.70 -18.18 -22.14
C GLY A 96 -24.63 -18.17 -23.35
N PRO A 97 -24.50 -19.12 -24.29
CA PRO A 97 -25.36 -19.21 -25.46
C PRO A 97 -26.72 -19.86 -25.16
N GLY A 98 -27.74 -19.51 -25.94
CA GLY A 98 -29.04 -20.20 -25.97
C GLY A 98 -29.71 -20.28 -24.59
N ARG A 99 -29.93 -21.51 -24.11
CA ARG A 99 -30.53 -21.79 -22.79
C ARG A 99 -29.74 -21.20 -21.60
N PHE A 100 -28.50 -20.76 -21.83
CA PHE A 100 -27.63 -20.14 -20.82
C PHE A 100 -27.46 -18.63 -21.02
N ASN A 101 -28.33 -17.95 -21.78
CA ASN A 101 -28.25 -16.49 -21.99
C ASN A 101 -28.34 -15.65 -20.70
N GLY A 102 -28.82 -16.25 -19.61
CA GLY A 102 -28.76 -15.64 -18.28
C GLY A 102 -27.37 -15.69 -17.63
N LEU A 103 -26.54 -16.67 -17.97
CA LEU A 103 -25.23 -16.89 -17.38
C LEU A 103 -24.18 -15.96 -17.98
N GLN A 104 -23.37 -15.33 -17.13
CA GLN A 104 -22.28 -14.44 -17.53
C GLN A 104 -21.02 -14.80 -16.73
N LEU A 105 -19.89 -14.87 -17.42
CA LEU A 105 -18.56 -14.93 -16.83
C LEU A 105 -17.82 -13.64 -17.17
N SER A 106 -17.01 -13.14 -16.26
CA SER A 106 -16.21 -11.94 -16.45
C SER A 106 -14.86 -12.09 -15.77
N GLY A 107 -13.88 -11.36 -16.28
CA GLY A 107 -12.57 -11.28 -15.69
C GLY A 107 -11.89 -9.98 -16.05
N ASN A 108 -10.99 -9.53 -15.19
CA ASN A 108 -10.10 -8.43 -15.49
C ASN A 108 -8.67 -8.76 -15.07
N PHE A 109 -7.73 -8.09 -15.72
CA PHE A 109 -6.32 -8.14 -15.40
C PHE A 109 -5.73 -6.76 -15.62
N THR A 110 -5.01 -6.25 -14.62
CA THR A 110 -4.38 -4.93 -14.63
C THR A 110 -2.89 -5.08 -14.42
N LEU A 111 -2.12 -4.33 -15.20
CA LEU A 111 -0.69 -4.14 -15.06
C LEU A 111 -0.40 -2.67 -14.79
N SER A 112 0.61 -2.38 -14.00
CA SER A 112 1.07 -1.01 -13.74
C SER A 112 2.52 -0.79 -14.17
N ASN A 113 2.90 0.47 -14.37
CA ASN A 113 4.30 0.85 -14.67
C ASN A 113 5.26 0.65 -13.47
N THR A 114 4.73 0.32 -12.29
CA THR A 114 5.49 -0.01 -11.08
C THR A 114 5.71 -1.50 -10.90
N GLY A 115 5.16 -2.33 -11.79
CA GLY A 115 5.30 -3.80 -11.78
C GLY A 115 4.15 -4.54 -11.08
N ASP A 116 3.23 -3.81 -10.44
CA ASP A 116 2.09 -4.39 -9.74
C ASP A 116 1.07 -4.97 -10.71
N LYS A 117 0.47 -6.09 -10.30
CA LYS A 117 -0.51 -6.85 -11.07
C LYS A 117 -1.75 -7.06 -10.21
N ALA A 118 -2.92 -6.86 -10.78
CA ALA A 118 -4.20 -7.12 -10.12
C ALA A 118 -5.14 -7.84 -11.08
N GLY A 119 -6.09 -8.59 -10.55
CA GLY A 119 -7.10 -9.24 -11.37
C GLY A 119 -8.23 -9.79 -10.53
N GLY A 120 -9.32 -10.08 -11.20
CA GLY A 120 -10.52 -10.64 -10.59
C GLY A 120 -11.33 -11.39 -11.63
N ALA A 121 -12.12 -12.34 -11.18
CA ALA A 121 -13.07 -13.05 -11.99
C ALA A 121 -14.44 -13.02 -11.30
N GLY A 122 -15.50 -13.06 -12.09
CA GLY A 122 -16.86 -13.04 -11.59
C GLY A 122 -17.79 -13.87 -12.46
N ILE A 123 -18.76 -14.52 -11.83
CA ILE A 123 -19.85 -15.23 -12.49
C ILE A 123 -21.17 -14.59 -12.03
N GLY A 124 -22.13 -14.48 -12.93
CA GLY A 124 -23.45 -13.94 -12.63
C GLY A 124 -24.53 -14.64 -13.44
N TYR A 125 -25.74 -14.66 -12.91
CA TYR A 125 -26.93 -15.15 -13.62
C TYR A 125 -28.02 -14.07 -13.57
N ALA A 126 -28.54 -13.70 -14.73
CA ALA A 126 -29.68 -12.80 -14.88
C ALA A 126 -30.88 -13.58 -15.43
N PHE A 127 -32.04 -13.43 -14.79
CA PHE A 127 -33.33 -13.99 -15.23
C PHE A 127 -34.09 -13.02 -16.14
#